data_AF-A0A542XB44-F1
#
_entry.id   AF-A0A542XB44-F1
#
_cell.length_a   1.000
_cell.length_b   1.000
_cell.length_c   1.000
_cell.angle_alpha   90.00
_cell.angle_beta   90.00
_cell.angle_gamma   90.00
#
_symmetry.space_group_name_H-M   'P 1'
#
loop_
_entity.id
_entity.type
_entity.pdbx_description
1 polymer ?
#
loop_
_entity_poly.entity_id
_entity_poly.type
_entity_poly.pdbx_seq_one_letter_code
_entity_poly.pdbx_strand_id
1 'polypeptide(L)'
;MNRRDISGLLIDLLAVLIFAAFGRASHEESVLGAPLTALPFWIGLGVGWWLVRSRSGRSPVEVGPGVTVWVTTLVLGMLLRVITGQGTALAFVVVATLVLGVLLVGWRLAQERTGFLPAAEPAHAPEPTPAATADDD
;
A
#
# COMPACT_ATOMS: atom_id res chain seq x y z
N MET A 1 10.87 -1.39 -13.18
CA MET A 1 10.22 -1.16 -11.87
C MET A 1 11.16 -0.28 -11.10
N ASN A 2 10.71 0.89 -10.64
CA ASN A 2 11.62 1.88 -10.06
C ASN A 2 11.83 1.56 -8.56
N ARG A 3 12.82 2.18 -7.91
CA ARG A 3 13.13 1.90 -6.48
C ARG A 3 11.91 2.04 -5.56
N ARG A 4 11.03 3.01 -5.83
CA ARG A 4 9.76 3.21 -5.10
C ARG A 4 8.77 2.06 -5.26
N ASP A 5 8.67 1.51 -6.46
CA ASP A 5 7.80 0.36 -6.73
C ASP A 5 8.33 -0.88 -6.01
N ILE A 6 9.66 -1.07 -6.00
CA ILE A 6 10.29 -2.19 -5.29
C ILE A 6 10.06 -2.07 -3.79
N SER A 7 10.26 -0.88 -3.20
CA SER A 7 10.00 -0.68 -1.78
C SER A 7 8.52 -0.87 -1.44
N GLY A 8 7.60 -0.38 -2.27
CA GLY A 8 6.17 -0.60 -2.10
C GLY A 8 5.78 -2.08 -2.14
N LEU A 9 6.32 -2.84 -3.09
CA LEU A 9 6.05 -4.27 -3.21
C LEU A 9 6.59 -5.04 -1.99
N LEU A 10 7.78 -4.68 -1.49
CA LEU A 10 8.35 -5.28 -0.27
C LEU A 10 7.50 -4.98 0.97
N ILE A 11 6.99 -3.75 1.09
CA ILE A 11 6.06 -3.38 2.17
C ILE A 11 4.79 -4.22 2.08
N ASP A 12 4.19 -4.37 0.90
CA ASP A 12 2.99 -5.17 0.71
C ASP A 12 3.24 -6.67 1.02
N LEU A 13 4.36 -7.23 0.56
CA LEU A 13 4.74 -8.61 0.84
C LEU A 13 4.89 -8.86 2.35
N LEU A 14 5.56 -7.94 3.04
CA LEU A 14 5.74 -7.99 4.49
C LEU A 14 4.40 -7.81 5.22
N ALA A 15 3.56 -6.89 4.77
CA ALA A 15 2.23 -6.67 5.33
C ALA A 15 1.35 -7.94 5.26
N VAL A 16 1.34 -8.62 4.11
CA VAL A 16 0.61 -9.89 3.96
C VAL A 16 1.19 -10.99 4.85
N LEU A 17 2.52 -11.05 4.99
CA LEU A 17 3.18 -12.00 5.89
C LEU A 17 2.83 -11.74 7.35
N ILE A 18 2.81 -10.47 7.76
CA ILE A 18 2.40 -10.02 9.11
C ILE A 18 0.95 -10.44 9.37
N PHE A 19 0.04 -10.18 8.43
CA PHE A 19 -1.34 -10.65 8.51
C PHE A 19 -1.43 -12.16 8.73
N ALA A 20 -0.69 -12.95 7.96
CA ALA A 20 -0.69 -14.40 8.09
C ALA A 20 -0.11 -14.87 9.43
N ALA A 21 0.99 -14.27 9.90
CA ALA A 21 1.61 -14.60 11.17
C ALA A 21 0.69 -14.29 12.36
N PHE A 22 0.07 -13.10 12.38
CA PHE A 22 -0.90 -12.74 13.41
C PHE A 22 -2.15 -13.62 13.35
N GLY A 23 -2.66 -13.91 12.14
CA GLY A 23 -3.81 -14.81 11.98
C GLY A 23 -3.56 -16.19 12.58
N ARG A 24 -2.37 -16.76 12.35
CA ARG A 24 -1.96 -18.05 12.95
C ARG A 24 -1.79 -17.97 14.45
N ALA A 25 -1.07 -16.95 14.94
CA ALA A 25 -0.87 -16.75 16.38
C ALA A 25 -2.20 -16.62 17.14
N SER A 26 -3.20 -15.94 16.57
CA SER A 26 -4.54 -15.81 17.15
C SER A 26 -5.32 -17.12 17.23
N HIS A 27 -4.94 -18.14 16.45
CA HIS A 27 -5.52 -19.49 16.52
C HIS A 27 -4.59 -20.48 17.25
N GLU A 28 -3.61 -19.97 18.00
CA GLU A 28 -2.59 -20.77 18.71
C GLU A 28 -1.77 -21.69 17.77
N GLU A 29 -1.72 -21.34 16.47
CA GLU A 29 -0.94 -22.06 15.48
C GLU A 29 0.49 -21.50 15.37
N SER A 30 1.46 -22.36 15.02
CA SER A 30 2.85 -21.94 14.84
C SER A 30 3.02 -20.87 13.76
N VAL A 31 3.68 -19.76 14.10
CA VAL A 31 4.02 -18.66 13.18
C VAL A 31 4.96 -19.08 12.04
N LEU A 32 5.69 -20.19 12.21
CA LEU A 32 6.55 -20.72 11.14
C LEU A 32 5.76 -21.16 9.90
N GLY A 33 4.46 -21.45 10.06
CA GLY A 33 3.54 -21.74 8.95
C GLY A 33 3.00 -20.50 8.24
N ALA A 34 3.37 -19.28 8.67
CA ALA A 34 2.87 -18.03 8.08
C ALA A 34 3.14 -17.91 6.57
N PRO A 35 4.32 -18.30 6.03
CA PRO A 35 4.55 -18.23 4.58
C PRO A 35 3.56 -19.07 3.76
N LEU A 36 3.21 -20.27 4.24
CA LEU A 36 2.22 -21.13 3.57
C LEU A 36 0.79 -20.55 3.64
N THR A 37 0.49 -19.84 4.73
CA THR A 37 -0.80 -19.14 4.91
C THR A 37 -0.87 -17.86 4.07
N ALA A 38 0.27 -17.18 3.87
CA ALA A 38 0.40 -15.97 3.06
C ALA A 38 0.37 -16.25 1.56
N LEU A 39 0.83 -17.43 1.12
CA LEU A 39 1.04 -17.77 -0.28
C LEU A 39 -0.19 -17.51 -1.20
N PRO A 40 -1.43 -17.92 -0.85
CA PRO A 40 -2.62 -17.57 -1.64
C PRO A 40 -2.78 -16.05 -1.84
N PHE A 41 -2.54 -15.27 -0.80
CA PHE A 41 -2.66 -13.81 -0.83
C PHE A 41 -1.52 -13.17 -1.60
N TRP A 42 -0.29 -13.67 -1.48
CA TRP A 42 0.84 -13.20 -2.29
C TRP A 42 0.61 -13.39 -3.79
N ILE A 43 -0.04 -14.48 -4.20
CA ILE A 43 -0.45 -14.67 -5.60
C ILE A 43 -1.45 -13.58 -6.00
N GLY A 44 -2.48 -13.33 -5.19
CA GLY A 44 -3.43 -12.26 -5.43
C GLY A 44 -2.82 -10.86 -5.46
N LEU A 45 -1.81 -10.62 -4.61
CA LEU A 45 -1.02 -9.39 -4.57
C LEU A 45 -0.23 -9.19 -5.86
N GLY A 46 0.47 -10.23 -6.32
CA GLY A 46 1.21 -10.20 -7.58
C GLY A 46 0.31 -9.89 -8.78
N VAL A 47 -0.87 -10.51 -8.83
CA VAL A 47 -1.88 -10.22 -9.87
C VAL A 47 -2.39 -8.78 -9.78
N GLY A 48 -2.63 -8.26 -8.59
CA GLY A 48 -3.03 -6.85 -8.38
C GLY A 48 -2.00 -5.86 -8.90
N TRP A 49 -0.74 -6.06 -8.51
CA TRP A 49 0.38 -5.26 -8.99
C TRP A 49 0.52 -5.31 -10.52
N TRP A 50 0.40 -6.51 -11.10
CA TRP A 50 0.43 -6.69 -12.55
C TRP A 50 -0.75 -6.01 -13.25
N LEU A 51 -1.96 -6.10 -12.70
CA LEU A 51 -3.16 -5.45 -13.26
C LEU A 51 -3.02 -3.92 -13.28
N VAL A 52 -2.61 -3.31 -12.16
CA VAL A 52 -2.39 -1.86 -12.09
C VAL A 52 -1.35 -1.43 -13.13
N ARG A 53 -0.22 -2.14 -13.19
CA ARG A 53 0.89 -1.77 -14.06
C ARG A 53 0.56 -1.95 -15.54
N SER A 54 -0.23 -2.96 -15.90
CA SER A 54 -0.61 -3.25 -17.28
C SER A 54 -1.76 -2.37 -17.79
N ARG A 55 -2.65 -1.90 -16.92
CA ARG A 55 -3.92 -1.25 -17.33
C ARG A 55 -3.96 0.25 -17.07
N SER A 56 -3.24 0.75 -16.07
CA SER A 56 -3.55 2.06 -15.51
C SER A 56 -2.51 3.14 -15.81
N GLY A 57 -1.28 2.79 -16.22
CA GLY A 57 -0.16 3.74 -16.36
C GLY A 57 0.22 4.47 -15.06
N ARG A 58 -0.45 4.15 -13.95
CA ARG A 58 -0.32 4.75 -12.62
C ARG A 58 0.59 3.92 -11.74
N SER A 59 1.17 4.55 -10.72
CA SER A 59 2.03 3.83 -9.79
C SER A 59 1.18 2.99 -8.81
N PRO A 60 1.52 1.71 -8.58
CA PRO A 60 0.85 0.87 -7.58
C PRO A 60 0.96 1.38 -6.14
N VAL A 61 1.79 2.39 -5.88
CA VAL A 61 1.97 3.00 -4.55
C VAL A 61 0.98 4.13 -4.26
N GLU A 62 0.21 4.59 -5.26
CA GLU A 62 -0.89 5.55 -5.09
C GLU A 62 -2.09 4.89 -4.39
N VAL A 63 -2.87 5.66 -3.62
CA VAL A 63 -4.02 5.11 -2.87
C VAL A 63 -5.08 4.49 -3.79
N GLY A 64 -5.43 5.15 -4.90
CA GLY A 64 -6.44 4.63 -5.84
C GLY A 64 -6.08 3.23 -6.39
N PRO A 65 -4.92 3.07 -7.04
CA PRO A 65 -4.38 1.76 -7.42
C PRO A 65 -4.20 0.78 -6.26
N GLY A 66 -3.89 1.26 -5.05
CA GLY A 66 -3.80 0.46 -3.83
C GLY A 66 -5.09 -0.29 -3.49
N VAL A 67 -6.25 0.31 -3.77
CA VAL A 67 -7.56 -0.35 -3.60
C VAL A 67 -7.69 -1.56 -4.54
N THR A 68 -7.26 -1.42 -5.80
CA THR A 68 -7.24 -2.54 -6.76
C THR A 68 -6.35 -3.67 -6.26
N VAL A 69 -5.13 -3.34 -5.80
CA VAL A 69 -4.19 -4.32 -5.23
C VAL A 69 -4.80 -5.04 -4.03
N TRP A 70 -5.47 -4.31 -3.13
CA TRP A 70 -6.15 -4.88 -1.97
C TRP A 70 -7.28 -5.83 -2.37
N VAL A 71 -8.18 -5.40 -3.26
CA VAL A 71 -9.33 -6.21 -3.71
C VAL A 71 -8.86 -7.50 -4.39
N THR A 72 -7.85 -7.43 -5.27
CA THR A 72 -7.33 -8.63 -5.94
C THR A 72 -6.62 -9.57 -4.97
N THR A 73 -5.87 -9.02 -4.01
CA THR A 73 -5.22 -9.79 -2.94
C THR A 73 -6.23 -10.58 -2.14
N LEU A 74 -7.32 -9.92 -1.73
CA LEU A 74 -8.40 -10.54 -0.96
C LEU A 74 -9.14 -11.60 -1.78
N VAL A 75 -9.64 -11.24 -2.97
CA VAL A 75 -10.50 -12.12 -3.78
C VAL A 75 -9.72 -13.35 -4.24
N LEU A 76 -8.54 -13.17 -4.83
CA LEU A 76 -7.75 -14.30 -5.31
C LEU A 76 -7.19 -15.12 -4.15
N GLY A 77 -6.79 -14.48 -3.05
CA GLY A 77 -6.36 -15.18 -1.84
C GLY A 77 -7.46 -16.09 -1.30
N MET A 78 -8.70 -15.60 -1.19
CA MET A 78 -9.83 -16.41 -0.73
C MET A 78 -10.18 -17.53 -1.71
N LEU A 79 -10.21 -17.26 -3.01
CA LEU A 79 -10.48 -18.28 -4.03
C LEU A 79 -9.44 -19.40 -3.99
N LEU A 80 -8.16 -19.06 -3.90
CA LEU A 80 -7.08 -20.03 -3.81
C LEU A 80 -7.16 -20.84 -2.51
N ARG A 81 -7.53 -20.21 -1.39
CA ARG A 81 -7.78 -20.93 -0.13
C ARG A 81 -8.93 -21.93 -0.22
N VAL A 82 -10.00 -21.59 -0.94
CA VAL A 82 -11.13 -22.51 -1.18
C VAL A 82 -10.64 -23.72 -2.00
N ILE A 83 -9.96 -23.48 -3.12
CA ILE A 83 -9.52 -24.54 -4.03
C ILE A 83 -8.45 -25.43 -3.39
N THR A 84 -7.62 -24.88 -2.49
CA THR A 84 -6.57 -25.62 -1.78
C THR A 84 -7.03 -26.23 -0.44
N GLY A 85 -8.31 -26.08 -0.08
CA GLY A 85 -8.86 -26.67 1.14
C GLY A 85 -8.38 -26.03 2.45
N GLN A 86 -7.83 -24.80 2.42
CA GLN A 86 -7.33 -24.10 3.62
C GLN A 86 -8.45 -23.49 4.48
N GLY A 87 -9.71 -23.57 4.05
CA GLY A 87 -10.86 -23.01 4.75
C GLY A 87 -11.00 -21.49 4.61
N THR A 88 -12.26 -21.05 4.53
CA THR A 88 -12.67 -19.63 4.40
C THR A 88 -13.94 -19.37 5.20
N ALA A 89 -13.84 -19.39 6.53
CA ALA A 89 -14.96 -19.00 7.39
C ALA A 89 -15.35 -17.54 7.11
N LEU A 90 -16.65 -17.21 7.22
CA LEU A 90 -17.14 -15.84 7.01
C LEU A 90 -16.40 -14.83 7.90
N ALA A 91 -16.16 -15.18 9.17
CA ALA A 91 -15.39 -14.36 10.09
C ALA A 91 -13.96 -14.09 9.58
N PHE A 92 -13.31 -15.10 9.01
CA PHE A 92 -11.98 -14.94 8.41
C PHE A 92 -12.03 -14.00 7.20
N VAL A 93 -13.05 -14.09 6.35
CA VAL A 93 -13.22 -13.17 5.20
C VAL A 93 -13.34 -11.72 5.68
N VAL A 94 -14.16 -11.46 6.70
CA VAL A 94 -14.35 -10.12 7.26
C VAL A 94 -13.03 -9.58 7.85
N VAL A 95 -12.36 -10.36 8.71
CA VAL A 95 -11.10 -9.95 9.33
C VAL A 95 -10.01 -9.74 8.28
N ALA A 96 -9.87 -10.64 7.31
CA ALA A 96 -8.90 -10.49 6.23
C ALA A 96 -9.18 -9.25 5.38
N THR A 97 -10.44 -8.97 5.08
CA THR A 97 -10.86 -7.75 4.34
C THR A 97 -10.38 -6.51 5.07
N LEU A 98 -10.68 -6.40 6.37
CA LEU A 98 -10.35 -5.24 7.19
C LEU A 98 -8.83 -5.10 7.39
N VAL A 99 -8.16 -6.16 7.82
CA VAL A 99 -6.72 -6.13 8.13
C VAL A 99 -5.90 -5.89 6.87
N LEU A 100 -6.17 -6.60 5.77
CA LEU A 100 -5.47 -6.35 4.50
C LEU A 100 -5.80 -4.95 3.95
N GLY A 101 -7.02 -4.46 4.16
CA GLY A 101 -7.42 -3.12 3.75
C GLY A 101 -6.61 -2.04 4.47
N VAL A 102 -6.55 -2.13 5.80
CA VAL A 102 -5.73 -1.23 6.63
C VAL A 102 -4.26 -1.36 6.27
N LEU A 103 -3.73 -2.58 6.15
CA LEU A 103 -2.31 -2.76 5.90
C LEU A 103 -1.91 -2.28 4.50
N LEU A 104 -2.61 -2.70 3.44
CA LEU A 104 -2.22 -2.38 2.06
C LEU A 104 -2.60 -0.94 1.67
N VAL A 105 -3.78 -0.46 2.04
CA VAL A 105 -4.22 0.91 1.67
C VAL A 105 -3.71 1.94 2.68
N GLY A 106 -3.63 1.58 3.97
CA GLY A 106 -3.27 2.52 5.03
C GLY A 106 -1.86 3.08 4.92
N TRP A 107 -0.85 2.29 4.53
CA TRP A 107 0.50 2.85 4.35
C TRP A 107 0.58 3.82 3.17
N ARG A 108 -0.18 3.55 2.10
CA ARG A 108 -0.27 4.45 0.94
C ARG A 108 -0.92 5.78 1.33
N LEU A 109 -2.00 5.71 2.11
CA LEU A 109 -2.65 6.89 2.67
C LEU A 109 -1.70 7.67 3.60
N ALA A 110 -0.92 6.98 4.43
CA ALA A 110 0.06 7.64 5.29
C ALA A 110 1.16 8.37 4.48
N GLN A 111 1.63 7.78 3.38
CA GLN A 111 2.61 8.43 2.49
C GLN A 111 2.04 9.68 1.81
N GLU A 112 0.81 9.62 1.29
CA GLU A 112 0.16 10.79 0.71
C GLU A 112 0.02 11.93 1.73
N ARG A 113 -0.25 11.60 3.00
CA ARG A 113 -0.37 12.60 4.09
C ARG A 113 0.97 13.14 4.58
N THR A 114 2.04 12.36 4.56
CA THR A 114 3.38 12.78 5.00
C THR A 114 4.18 13.48 3.89
N GLY A 115 3.78 13.35 2.62
CA GLY A 115 4.34 14.10 1.50
C GLY A 115 4.02 15.61 1.49
N PHE A 116 3.26 16.11 2.46
CA PHE A 116 2.89 17.51 2.66
C PHE A 116 3.61 18.10 3.89
N LEU A 117 4.94 18.09 3.94
CA LEU A 117 5.61 19.19 4.62
C LEU A 117 5.70 20.32 3.59
N PRO A 118 4.94 21.43 3.74
CA PRO A 118 5.11 22.58 2.87
C PRO A 118 6.60 22.91 2.86
N ALA A 119 7.20 23.01 1.68
CA ALA A 119 8.51 23.61 1.52
C ALA A 119 8.51 24.85 2.40
N ALA A 120 9.46 24.94 3.35
CA ALA A 120 9.61 26.10 4.21
C ALA A 120 9.35 27.32 3.34
N GLU A 121 8.26 28.02 3.65
CA GLU A 121 7.80 29.16 2.87
C GLU A 121 9.03 30.01 2.57
N PRO A 122 9.36 30.29 1.30
CA PRO A 122 10.55 31.07 0.99
C PRO A 122 10.40 32.36 1.78
N ALA A 123 11.24 32.49 2.82
CA ALA A 123 11.24 33.62 3.72
C ALA A 123 11.15 34.86 2.84
N HIS A 124 10.06 35.61 3.01
CA HIS A 124 9.73 36.83 2.29
C HIS A 124 11.03 37.55 1.92
N ALA A 125 11.48 37.34 0.67
CA ALA A 125 12.66 38.02 0.18
C ALA A 125 12.29 39.50 0.21
N PRO A 126 13.09 40.36 0.86
CA PRO A 126 12.76 41.77 0.94
C PRO A 126 12.52 42.29 -0.47
N GLU A 127 11.33 42.86 -0.66
CA GLU A 127 10.90 43.46 -1.92
C GLU A 127 12.02 44.40 -2.40
N PRO A 128 12.48 44.31 -3.67
CA PRO A 128 13.52 45.21 -4.14
C PRO A 128 13.03 46.65 -3.99
N THR A 129 13.73 47.42 -3.15
CA THR A 129 13.50 48.86 -3.01
C THR A 129 13.42 49.46 -4.41
N PRO A 130 12.34 50.18 -4.78
CA PRO A 130 12.23 50.81 -6.08
C PRO A 130 13.49 51.65 -6.30
N ALA A 131 14.23 51.32 -7.35
CA ALA A 131 15.34 52.13 -7.80
C ALA A 131 14.82 53.56 -7.94
N ALA A 132 15.43 54.48 -7.17
CA ALA A 132 15.16 55.90 -7.29
C ALA A 132 15.33 56.27 -8.76
N THR A 133 14.22 56.54 -9.43
CA THR A 133 14.18 57.17 -10.72
C THR A 133 14.85 58.52 -10.54
N ALA A 134 16.04 58.67 -11.11
CA ALA A 134 16.59 59.98 -11.40
C ALA A 134 15.64 60.67 -12.38
N ASP A 135 14.96 61.71 -11.92
CA ASP A 135 14.52 62.86 -12.72
C ASP A 135 13.92 63.88 -11.74
N ASP A 136 14.70 64.92 -11.43
CA ASP A 136 14.23 66.32 -11.42
C ASP A 136 15.46 67.24 -11.29
N ASP A 137 15.57 68.13 -12.29
CA ASP A 137 16.40 69.34 -12.46
C ASP A 137 17.86 69.25 -12.97
#